data_AF-A0A6J4UGV4-F1
#
_entry.id   AF-A0A6J4UGV4-F1
#
_cell.length_a   1.000
_cell.length_b   1.000
_cell.length_c   1.000
_cell.angle_alpha   90.00
_cell.angle_beta   90.00
_cell.angle_gamma   90.00
#
_symmetry.space_group_name_H-M   'P 1'
#
loop_
_entity.id
_entity.type
_entity.pdbx_description
1 polymer ?
#
loop_
_entity_poly.entity_id
_entity_poly.type
_entity_poly.pdbx_seq_one_letter_code
_entity_poly.pdbx_strand_id
1 'polypeptide(L)'
;MSTAPPDITADLPGEHLVRELAWVHDLLRNDLARLRVLADRVATNATPESIRAEIAELQTTSPLWQLRGNCLAYCRFTHSHHTHEDVSLFPALRAFDPALESVVDCLEADHRLVSAICDEIEAGATRLVEDDTTATRRRIVDSVGALAQHLLAQLDYEEDAISPALRQWQSWPLMRS
;
A
#
# COMPACT_ATOMS: atom_id res chain seq x y z
N MET A 1 -13.65 7.74 8.60
CA MET A 1 -14.03 7.62 7.17
C MET A 1 -14.79 6.32 6.99
N SER A 2 -15.80 6.31 6.11
CA SER A 2 -16.67 5.14 5.88
C SER A 2 -15.87 4.02 5.21
N THR A 3 -16.06 2.77 5.64
CA THR A 3 -15.47 1.57 5.02
C THR A 3 -16.34 0.99 3.90
N ALA A 4 -17.52 1.55 3.68
CA ALA A 4 -18.41 1.11 2.60
C ALA A 4 -17.86 1.63 1.25
N PRO A 5 -17.91 0.82 0.18
CA PRO A 5 -17.61 1.30 -1.16
C PRO A 5 -18.54 2.48 -1.53
N PRO A 6 -18.09 3.42 -2.37
CA PRO A 6 -18.92 4.56 -2.78
C PRO A 6 -20.23 4.10 -3.44
N ASP A 7 -21.30 4.91 -3.32
CA ASP A 7 -22.53 4.72 -4.11
C ASP A 7 -22.30 5.27 -5.53
N ILE A 8 -22.68 4.50 -6.54
CA ILE A 8 -22.08 4.58 -7.89
C ILE A 8 -23.12 4.73 -9.01
N THR A 9 -24.39 4.87 -8.65
CA THR A 9 -25.49 4.63 -9.61
C THR A 9 -25.79 5.79 -10.56
N ALA A 10 -25.10 6.94 -10.47
CA ALA A 10 -25.41 8.14 -11.26
C ALA A 10 -24.22 8.84 -11.94
N ASP A 11 -23.02 8.25 -11.93
CA ASP A 11 -21.79 8.95 -12.29
C ASP A 11 -21.28 8.66 -13.69
N LEU A 12 -20.61 9.67 -14.28
CA LEU A 12 -19.82 9.45 -15.50
C LEU A 12 -18.68 8.46 -15.19
N PRO A 13 -18.30 7.56 -16.11
CA PRO A 13 -17.28 6.54 -15.87
C PRO A 13 -15.95 7.07 -15.33
N GLY A 14 -15.52 8.25 -15.80
CA GLY A 14 -14.31 8.91 -15.30
C GLY A 14 -14.38 9.33 -13.82
N GLU A 15 -15.49 9.92 -13.37
CA GLU A 15 -15.67 10.31 -11.97
C GLU A 15 -15.80 9.09 -11.05
N HIS A 16 -16.39 8.01 -11.54
CA HIS A 16 -16.37 6.73 -10.83
C HIS A 16 -14.94 6.28 -10.57
N LEU A 17 -14.09 6.21 -11.60
CA LEU A 17 -12.71 5.74 -11.46
C LEU A 17 -11.90 6.57 -10.49
N VAL A 18 -12.05 7.90 -10.53
CA VAL A 18 -11.38 8.78 -9.55
C VAL A 18 -11.78 8.45 -8.12
N ARG A 19 -13.07 8.18 -7.87
CA ARG A 19 -13.52 7.80 -6.52
C ARG A 19 -13.09 6.40 -6.11
N GLU A 20 -13.08 5.45 -7.04
CA GLU A 20 -12.60 4.10 -6.78
C GLU A 20 -11.11 4.11 -6.41
N LEU A 21 -10.29 4.84 -7.19
CA LEU A 21 -8.87 5.05 -6.93
C LEU A 21 -8.65 5.67 -5.54
N ALA A 22 -9.28 6.81 -5.26
CA ALA A 22 -9.16 7.48 -3.97
C ALA A 22 -9.62 6.59 -2.81
N TRP A 23 -10.67 5.78 -3.01
CA TRP A 23 -11.15 4.84 -2.00
C TRP A 23 -10.12 3.72 -1.72
N VAL A 24 -9.54 3.11 -2.76
CA VAL A 24 -8.47 2.12 -2.59
C VAL A 24 -7.23 2.73 -1.93
N HIS A 25 -6.86 3.95 -2.31
CA HIS A 25 -5.75 4.67 -1.70
C HIS A 25 -6.01 4.97 -0.23
N ASP A 26 -7.23 5.34 0.14
CA ASP A 26 -7.61 5.51 1.55
C ASP A 26 -7.50 4.20 2.33
N LEU A 27 -7.80 3.04 1.74
CA LEU A 27 -7.54 1.74 2.39
C LEU A 27 -6.03 1.55 2.62
N LEU A 28 -5.20 1.82 1.61
CA LEU A 28 -3.73 1.74 1.72
C LEU A 28 -3.19 2.67 2.81
N ARG A 29 -3.64 3.93 2.86
CA ARG A 29 -3.26 4.91 3.90
C ARG A 29 -3.64 4.43 5.29
N ASN A 30 -4.86 3.93 5.46
CA ASN A 30 -5.37 3.47 6.75
C ASN A 30 -4.62 2.22 7.26
N ASP A 31 -4.39 1.23 6.40
CA ASP A 31 -3.69 0.01 6.80
C ASP A 31 -2.19 0.25 7.03
N LEU A 32 -1.56 1.17 6.28
CA LEU A 32 -0.20 1.61 6.56
C LEU A 32 -0.07 2.28 7.93
N ALA A 33 -1.03 3.13 8.29
CA ALA A 33 -1.05 3.75 9.62
C ALA A 33 -1.12 2.70 10.74
N ARG A 34 -1.92 1.64 10.53
CA ARG A 34 -1.98 0.49 11.46
C ARG A 34 -0.67 -0.27 11.51
N LEU A 35 -0.04 -0.52 10.36
CA LEU A 35 1.27 -1.19 10.30
C LEU A 35 2.36 -0.43 11.04
N ARG A 36 2.41 0.90 10.90
CA ARG A 36 3.36 1.75 11.63
C ARG A 36 3.20 1.62 13.14
N VAL A 37 1.95 1.65 13.64
CA VAL A 37 1.67 1.44 15.07
C VAL A 37 2.12 0.06 15.55
N LEU A 38 1.91 -0.99 14.74
CA LEU A 38 2.37 -2.34 15.07
C LEU A 38 3.91 -2.44 15.08
N ALA A 39 4.58 -1.81 14.11
CA ALA A 39 6.03 -1.79 14.02
C ALA A 39 6.65 -1.07 15.23
N ASP A 40 6.10 0.08 15.64
CA ASP A 40 6.56 0.83 16.82
C ASP A 40 6.43 0.02 18.11
N ARG A 41 5.31 -0.71 18.28
CA ARG A 41 5.11 -1.60 19.45
C ARG A 41 6.17 -2.69 19.54
N VAL A 42 6.52 -3.29 18.40
CA VAL A 42 7.57 -4.31 18.33
C VAL A 42 8.94 -3.75 18.73
N ALA A 43 9.25 -2.51 18.34
CA ALA A 43 10.47 -1.84 18.81
C ALA A 43 10.48 -1.59 20.32
N THR A 44 9.33 -1.24 20.93
CA THR A 44 9.24 -0.92 22.36
C THR A 44 9.15 -2.14 23.29
N ASN A 45 8.65 -3.29 22.84
CA ASN A 45 8.52 -4.54 23.63
C ASN A 45 9.87 -5.27 23.84
N ALA A 46 10.96 -4.53 24.00
CA ALA A 46 12.33 -5.06 24.15
C ALA A 46 12.72 -5.32 25.62
N THR A 47 11.79 -5.72 26.50
CA THR A 47 12.12 -6.06 27.90
C THR A 47 12.03 -7.57 28.15
N PRO A 48 12.98 -8.17 28.92
CA PRO A 48 12.94 -9.58 29.30
C PRO A 48 11.65 -10.03 30.01
N GLU A 49 10.93 -9.09 30.64
CA GLU A 49 9.63 -9.33 31.27
C GLU A 49 8.48 -9.53 30.26
N SER A 50 8.49 -8.86 29.09
CA SER A 50 7.42 -9.04 28.09
C SER A 50 7.50 -10.39 27.39
N ILE A 51 8.72 -10.94 27.26
CA ILE A 51 8.99 -12.25 26.65
C ILE A 51 8.28 -13.38 27.40
N ARG A 52 8.17 -13.31 28.74
CA ARG A 52 7.46 -14.34 29.53
C ARG A 52 5.93 -14.21 29.50
N ALA A 53 5.41 -12.99 29.33
CA ALA A 53 3.97 -12.76 29.20
C ALA A 53 3.46 -13.15 27.81
N GLU A 54 4.24 -12.93 26.74
CA GLU A 54 3.87 -13.26 25.36
C GLU A 54 3.87 -14.77 25.06
N ILE A 55 4.69 -15.58 25.75
CA ILE A 55 4.66 -17.05 25.64
C ILE A 55 3.32 -17.64 26.15
N ALA A 56 2.60 -16.91 27.02
CA ALA A 56 1.37 -17.39 27.64
C ALA A 56 0.08 -17.01 26.88
N GLU A 57 0.09 -15.99 26.01
CA GLU A 57 -1.16 -15.35 25.57
C GLU A 57 -1.63 -15.65 24.13
N LEU A 58 -1.10 -16.70 23.46
CA LEU A 58 -1.55 -17.31 22.19
C LEU A 58 -0.73 -16.92 20.94
N GLN A 59 -0.46 -17.93 20.12
CA GLN A 59 0.30 -17.81 18.87
C GLN A 59 -0.33 -16.87 17.83
N THR A 60 -1.60 -16.47 17.99
CA THR A 60 -2.33 -15.56 17.08
C THR A 60 -2.48 -14.13 17.61
N THR A 61 -2.23 -13.88 18.89
CA THR A 61 -2.37 -12.56 19.55
C THR A 61 -1.01 -11.92 19.85
N SER A 62 0.11 -12.64 19.69
CA SER A 62 1.45 -12.06 19.81
C SER A 62 1.63 -10.86 18.87
N PRO A 63 2.16 -9.72 19.35
CA PRO A 63 2.44 -8.53 18.53
C PRO A 63 3.30 -8.82 17.29
N LEU A 64 4.27 -9.74 17.40
CA LEU A 64 5.15 -10.14 16.29
C LEU A 64 4.39 -10.92 15.20
N TRP A 65 3.52 -11.84 15.62
CA TRP A 65 2.68 -12.60 14.68
C TRP A 65 1.68 -11.70 13.97
N GLN A 66 1.04 -10.79 14.71
CA GLN A 66 0.16 -9.79 14.14
C GLN A 66 0.91 -8.90 13.14
N LEU A 67 2.10 -8.37 13.49
CA LEU A 67 2.90 -7.56 12.57
C LEU A 67 3.23 -8.33 11.28
N ARG A 68 3.70 -9.57 11.38
CA ARG A 68 3.99 -10.40 10.19
C ARG A 68 2.76 -10.61 9.31
N GLY A 69 1.64 -11.05 9.89
CA GLY A 69 0.42 -11.32 9.13
C GLY A 69 -0.09 -10.07 8.42
N ASN A 70 -0.07 -8.92 9.10
CA ASN A 70 -0.48 -7.64 8.52
C ASN A 70 0.50 -7.18 7.44
N CYS A 71 1.82 -7.29 7.64
CA CYS A 71 2.81 -6.93 6.63
C CYS A 71 2.62 -7.74 5.33
N LEU A 72 2.48 -9.06 5.43
CA LEU A 72 2.28 -9.92 4.26
C LEU A 72 0.95 -9.65 3.54
N ALA A 73 -0.12 -9.37 4.30
CA ALA A 73 -1.41 -9.03 3.69
C ALA A 73 -1.36 -7.68 2.97
N TYR A 74 -0.73 -6.68 3.60
CA TYR A 74 -0.60 -5.34 3.06
C TYR A 74 0.29 -5.29 1.81
N CYS A 75 1.46 -5.93 1.85
CA CYS A 75 2.39 -5.97 0.73
C CYS A 75 1.72 -6.63 -0.49
N ARG A 76 1.04 -7.76 -0.30
CA ARG A 76 0.25 -8.41 -1.36
C ARG A 76 -0.83 -7.51 -1.95
N PHE A 77 -1.57 -6.78 -1.13
CA PHE A 77 -2.62 -5.87 -1.61
C PHE A 77 -2.02 -4.71 -2.41
N THR A 78 -0.95 -4.10 -1.91
CA THR A 78 -0.21 -3.01 -2.58
C THR A 78 0.34 -3.47 -3.93
N HIS A 79 1.00 -4.64 -3.98
CA HIS A 79 1.49 -5.22 -5.23
C HIS A 79 0.36 -5.45 -6.24
N SER A 80 -0.79 -5.98 -5.79
CA SER A 80 -1.94 -6.24 -6.67
C SER A 80 -2.55 -4.95 -7.22
N HIS A 81 -2.65 -3.91 -6.40
CA HIS A 81 -3.14 -2.58 -6.78
C HIS A 81 -2.24 -1.98 -7.88
N HIS A 82 -0.94 -1.83 -7.61
CA HIS A 82 0.01 -1.29 -8.57
C HIS A 82 0.08 -2.11 -9.87
N THR A 83 0.01 -3.45 -9.76
CA THR A 83 -0.02 -4.31 -10.96
C THR A 83 -1.23 -4.00 -11.83
N HIS A 84 -2.40 -3.75 -11.25
CA HIS A 84 -3.59 -3.42 -12.02
C HIS A 84 -3.43 -2.09 -12.77
N GLU A 85 -2.84 -1.10 -12.11
CA GLU A 85 -2.55 0.21 -12.71
C GLU A 85 -1.57 0.08 -13.87
N ASP A 86 -0.42 -0.56 -13.63
CA ASP A 86 0.65 -0.77 -14.61
C ASP A 86 0.16 -1.46 -15.89
N VAL A 87 -0.67 -2.49 -15.76
CA VAL A 87 -1.07 -3.33 -16.92
C VAL A 87 -2.35 -2.86 -17.59
N SER A 88 -3.15 -2.02 -16.94
CA SER A 88 -4.47 -1.61 -17.44
C SER A 88 -4.66 -0.10 -17.50
N LEU A 89 -4.57 0.60 -16.37
CA LEU A 89 -4.89 2.02 -16.27
C LEU A 89 -3.85 2.89 -16.98
N PHE A 90 -2.58 2.67 -16.72
CA PHE A 90 -1.46 3.45 -17.24
C PHE A 90 -1.32 3.36 -18.77
N PRO A 91 -1.45 2.18 -19.41
CA PRO A 91 -1.53 2.09 -20.87
C PRO A 91 -2.72 2.87 -21.46
N ALA A 92 -3.87 2.84 -20.79
CA ALA A 92 -5.06 3.57 -21.23
C ALA A 92 -4.88 5.10 -21.10
N LEU A 93 -4.22 5.58 -20.04
CA LEU A 93 -3.85 6.98 -19.87
C LEU A 93 -2.89 7.46 -20.95
N ARG A 94 -1.82 6.69 -21.23
CA ARG A 94 -0.87 7.01 -22.32
C ARG A 94 -1.56 7.09 -23.68
N ALA A 95 -2.52 6.20 -23.94
CA ALA A 95 -3.29 6.22 -25.19
C ALA A 95 -4.27 7.40 -25.28
N PHE A 96 -4.80 7.86 -24.14
CA PHE A 96 -5.75 8.95 -24.07
C PHE A 96 -5.09 10.32 -24.19
N ASP A 97 -4.01 10.55 -23.44
CA ASP A 97 -3.27 11.82 -23.41
C ASP A 97 -1.76 11.59 -23.40
N PRO A 98 -1.07 11.76 -24.54
CA PRO A 98 0.38 11.64 -24.64
C PRO A 98 1.16 12.57 -23.71
N ALA A 99 0.57 13.68 -23.24
CA ALA A 99 1.23 14.58 -22.28
C ALA A 99 1.48 13.91 -20.93
N LEU A 100 0.78 12.82 -20.61
CA LEU A 100 0.95 12.05 -19.38
C LEU A 100 2.10 11.05 -19.42
N GLU A 101 2.83 10.89 -20.53
CA GLU A 101 3.89 9.89 -20.65
C GLU A 101 4.92 10.00 -19.51
N SER A 102 5.42 11.21 -19.24
CA SER A 102 6.37 11.44 -18.13
C SER A 102 5.76 11.25 -16.74
N VAL A 103 4.46 11.47 -16.58
CA VAL A 103 3.74 11.23 -15.31
C VAL A 103 3.67 9.73 -15.06
N VAL A 104 3.26 8.96 -16.07
CA VAL A 104 3.15 7.51 -15.98
C VAL A 104 4.52 6.86 -15.78
N ASP A 105 5.56 7.31 -16.47
CA ASP A 105 6.93 6.81 -16.27
C ASP A 105 7.42 7.01 -14.83
N CYS A 106 7.05 8.15 -14.22
CA CYS A 106 7.36 8.44 -12.82
C CYS A 106 6.60 7.48 -11.88
N LEU A 107 5.28 7.31 -12.08
CA LEU A 107 4.45 6.42 -11.27
C LEU A 107 4.91 4.96 -11.35
N GLU A 108 5.23 4.46 -12.54
CA GLU A 108 5.79 3.11 -12.70
C GLU A 108 7.16 2.96 -12.00
N ALA A 109 7.95 4.03 -11.91
CA ALA A 109 9.20 4.02 -11.15
C ALA A 109 8.95 3.97 -9.64
N ASP A 110 7.96 4.72 -9.15
CA ASP A 110 7.53 4.69 -7.76
C ASP A 110 6.96 3.30 -7.40
N HIS A 111 6.18 2.67 -8.29
CA HIS A 111 5.66 1.31 -8.12
C HIS A 111 6.79 0.30 -7.90
N ARG A 112 7.85 0.37 -8.71
CA ARG A 112 9.03 -0.50 -8.56
C ARG A 112 9.75 -0.27 -7.24
N LEU A 113 9.87 0.98 -6.80
CA LEU A 113 10.49 1.32 -5.52
C LEU A 113 9.66 0.78 -4.34
N VAL A 114 8.35 1.03 -4.33
CA VAL A 114 7.44 0.52 -3.30
C VAL A 114 7.45 -1.01 -3.28
N SER A 115 7.42 -1.64 -4.45
CA SER A 115 7.49 -3.10 -4.59
C SER A 115 8.76 -3.67 -3.93
N ALA A 116 9.93 -3.07 -4.18
CA ALA A 116 11.18 -3.48 -3.56
C ALA A 116 11.16 -3.33 -2.02
N ILE A 117 10.58 -2.24 -1.50
CA ILE A 117 10.45 -2.04 -0.04
C ILE A 117 9.49 -3.06 0.57
N CYS A 118 8.36 -3.36 -0.09
CA CYS A 118 7.43 -4.41 0.32
C CYS A 118 8.17 -5.76 0.45
N ASP A 119 8.95 -6.15 -0.55
CA ASP A 119 9.72 -7.40 -0.53
C ASP A 119 10.73 -7.44 0.64
N GLU A 120 11.37 -6.32 0.95
CA GLU A 120 12.24 -6.19 2.13
C GLU A 120 11.49 -6.38 3.44
N ILE A 121 10.28 -5.82 3.55
CA ILE A 121 9.40 -5.97 4.71
C ILE A 121 8.95 -7.43 4.85
N GLU A 122 8.55 -8.10 3.77
CA GLU A 122 8.15 -9.51 3.79
C GLU A 122 9.28 -10.42 4.26
N ALA A 123 10.49 -10.20 3.73
CA ALA A 123 11.70 -10.92 4.15
C ALA A 123 12.07 -10.61 5.61
N GLY A 124 11.95 -9.34 6.03
CA GLY A 124 12.15 -8.92 7.42
C GLY A 124 11.17 -9.62 8.37
N ALA A 125 9.88 -9.55 8.07
CA ALA A 125 8.81 -10.13 8.88
C ALA A 125 8.93 -11.66 9.01
N THR A 126 9.44 -12.33 7.97
CA THR A 126 9.77 -13.76 8.03
C THR A 126 10.94 -14.01 8.97
N ARG A 127 12.05 -13.28 8.82
CA ARG A 127 13.22 -13.39 9.71
C ARG A 127 12.90 -13.06 11.17
N LEU A 128 11.98 -12.13 11.44
CA LEU A 128 11.60 -11.76 12.80
C LEU A 128 11.02 -12.93 13.60
N VAL A 129 10.35 -13.86 12.92
CA VAL A 129 9.82 -15.08 13.55
C VAL A 129 10.94 -16.09 13.86
N GLU A 130 12.03 -16.06 13.10
CA GLU A 130 13.16 -16.98 13.24
C GLU A 130 14.22 -16.47 14.23
N ASP A 131 14.49 -15.15 14.23
CA ASP A 131 15.53 -14.49 15.03
C ASP A 131 15.08 -13.09 15.50
N ASP A 132 14.46 -13.08 16.68
CA ASP A 132 13.88 -11.90 17.31
C ASP A 132 14.92 -11.06 18.07
N THR A 133 15.79 -10.39 17.32
CA THR A 133 16.80 -9.48 17.89
C THR A 133 16.36 -8.02 17.78
N THR A 134 16.94 -7.15 18.63
CA THR A 134 16.76 -5.69 18.52
C THR A 134 17.14 -5.16 17.13
N ALA A 135 18.14 -5.77 16.47
CA ALA A 135 18.54 -5.40 15.12
C ALA A 135 17.49 -5.78 14.07
N THR A 136 16.94 -7.01 14.14
CA THR A 136 15.87 -7.48 13.24
C THR A 136 14.61 -6.63 13.39
N ARG A 137 14.20 -6.32 14.63
CA ARG A 137 13.07 -5.45 14.93
C ARG A 137 13.25 -4.05 14.35
N ARG A 138 14.40 -3.43 14.59
CA ARG A 138 14.69 -2.08 14.09
C ARG A 138 14.66 -2.02 12.55
N ARG A 139 15.22 -3.02 11.88
CA ARG A 139 15.21 -3.07 10.41
C ARG A 139 13.79 -3.07 9.84
N ILE A 140 12.85 -3.79 10.45
CA ILE A 140 11.45 -3.78 10.01
C ILE A 140 10.80 -2.42 10.23
N VAL A 141 11.05 -1.79 11.38
CA VAL A 141 10.54 -0.44 11.67
C VAL A 141 11.04 0.56 10.63
N ASP A 142 12.34 0.50 10.31
CA ASP A 142 12.96 1.37 9.32
C ASP A 142 12.33 1.13 7.92
N SER A 143 12.16 -0.13 7.50
CA SER A 143 11.53 -0.47 6.21
C SER A 143 10.06 -0.04 6.14
N VAL A 144 9.27 -0.23 7.21
CA VAL A 144 7.87 0.26 7.29
C VAL A 144 7.82 1.80 7.25
N GLY A 145 8.80 2.47 7.86
CA GLY A 145 8.96 3.92 7.79
C GLY A 145 9.26 4.41 6.37
N ALA A 146 10.19 3.74 5.67
CA ALA A 146 10.52 4.03 4.28
C ALA A 146 9.32 3.80 3.34
N LEU A 147 8.60 2.68 3.51
CA LEU A 147 7.36 2.41 2.79
C LEU A 147 6.37 3.54 2.99
N ALA A 148 6.19 4.00 4.23
CA ALA A 148 5.24 5.06 4.51
C ALA A 148 5.62 6.39 3.86
N GLN A 149 6.91 6.71 3.80
CA GLN A 149 7.36 7.92 3.11
C GLN A 149 7.08 7.85 1.60
N HIS A 150 7.47 6.76 0.95
CA HIS A 150 7.39 6.64 -0.49
C HIS A 150 5.96 6.43 -0.98
N LEU A 151 5.22 5.51 -0.36
CA LEU A 151 3.87 5.21 -0.78
C LEU A 151 2.94 6.40 -0.59
N LEU A 152 2.97 7.10 0.56
CA LEU A 152 2.08 8.25 0.76
C LEU A 152 2.34 9.36 -0.26
N ALA A 153 3.62 9.64 -0.57
CA ALA A 153 3.97 10.63 -1.58
C ALA A 153 3.51 10.21 -2.99
N GLN A 154 3.65 8.92 -3.32
CA GLN A 154 3.17 8.36 -4.58
C GLN A 154 1.65 8.49 -4.71
N LEU A 155 0.88 8.07 -3.71
CA LEU A 155 -0.58 8.10 -3.74
C LEU A 155 -1.12 9.53 -3.91
N ASP A 156 -0.51 10.50 -3.22
CA ASP A 156 -0.89 11.91 -3.34
C ASP A 156 -0.57 12.46 -4.75
N TYR A 157 0.63 12.15 -5.27
CA TYR A 157 1.03 12.58 -6.61
C TYR A 157 0.16 11.97 -7.70
N GLU A 158 -0.14 10.67 -7.60
CA GLU A 158 -1.00 9.97 -8.55
C GLU A 158 -2.39 10.58 -8.61
N GLU A 159 -3.06 10.72 -7.47
CA GLU A 159 -4.40 11.30 -7.39
C GLU A 159 -4.44 12.70 -8.01
N ASP A 160 -3.45 13.55 -7.71
CA ASP A 160 -3.38 14.90 -8.26
C ASP A 160 -3.11 14.90 -9.78
N ALA A 161 -2.19 14.04 -10.23
CA ALA A 161 -1.70 14.07 -11.61
C ALA A 161 -2.67 13.43 -12.61
N ILE A 162 -3.32 12.31 -12.26
CA ILE A 162 -4.12 11.54 -13.24
C ILE A 162 -5.62 11.83 -13.16
N SER A 163 -6.14 12.26 -12.00
CA SER A 163 -7.58 12.52 -11.84
C SER A 163 -8.15 13.51 -12.88
N PRO A 164 -7.47 14.62 -13.26
CA PRO A 164 -7.97 15.51 -14.29
C PRO A 164 -8.18 14.84 -15.65
N ALA A 165 -7.34 13.87 -16.02
CA ALA A 165 -7.48 13.09 -17.25
C ALA A 165 -8.59 12.05 -17.13
N LEU A 166 -8.66 11.33 -16.00
CA LEU A 166 -9.71 10.35 -15.74
C LEU A 166 -11.10 10.96 -15.82
N ARG A 167 -11.33 12.14 -15.25
CA ARG A 167 -12.64 12.83 -15.30
C ARG A 167 -13.13 13.14 -16.72
N GLN A 168 -12.25 13.19 -17.70
CA GLN A 168 -12.63 13.41 -19.09
C GLN A 168 -13.16 12.14 -19.78
N TRP A 169 -13.04 10.97 -19.15
CA TRP A 169 -13.52 9.71 -19.71
C TRP A 169 -15.03 9.55 -19.55
N GLN A 170 -15.72 9.55 -20.69
CA GLN A 170 -17.15 9.28 -20.78
C GLN A 170 -17.46 7.78 -21.00
N SER A 171 -16.45 7.00 -21.38
CA SER A 171 -16.48 5.54 -21.51
C SER A 171 -15.06 5.00 -21.34
N TRP A 172 -14.93 3.69 -21.07
CA TRP A 172 -13.61 3.07 -20.96
C TRP A 172 -12.85 3.19 -22.30
N PRO A 173 -11.57 3.62 -22.31
CA PRO A 173 -10.85 3.90 -23.56
C PRO A 173 -10.75 2.72 -24.53
N LEU A 174 -10.72 1.48 -24.01
CA LEU A 174 -10.65 0.25 -24.81
C LEU A 174 -12.03 -0.28 -25.27
N MET A 175 -13.13 0.35 -24.84
CA MET A 175 -14.50 0.00 -25.26
C MET A 175 -15.04 0.97 -26.33
N ARG A 176 -14.17 1.45 -27.23
CA ARG A 176 -14.62 2.16 -28.43
C ARG A 176 -15.07 1.13 -29.47
N SER A 177 -16.38 1.06 -29.70
CA SER A 177 -16.99 0.36 -30.84
C SER A 177 -16.86 1.20 -32.10
#